data_AF-A0A1I7NVV0-F1
#
_entry.id   AF-A0A1I7NVV0-F1
#
_cell.length_a   1.000
_cell.length_b   1.000
_cell.length_c   1.000
_cell.angle_alpha   90.00
_cell.angle_beta   90.00
_cell.angle_gamma   90.00
#
_symmetry.space_group_name_H-M   'P 1'
#
loop_
_entity.id
_entity.type
_entity.pdbx_description
1 polymer ?
#
loop_
_entity_poly.entity_id
_entity_poly.type
_entity_poly.pdbx_seq_one_letter_code
_entity_poly.pdbx_strand_id
1 'polypeptide(L)' 'MLASVARWALILGIVGFFGGFIGPIVFTPEANQGPLLGIFITGPIGVVLGAVVGLVLDLRDR' A
#
# COMPACT_ATOMS: atom_id res chain seq x y z
N MET A 1 -14.12 -10.50 -9.43
CA MET A 1 -13.82 -9.05 -9.57
C MET A 1 -13.64 -8.32 -8.26
N LEU A 2 -14.72 -7.91 -7.58
CA LEU A 2 -14.63 -7.01 -6.42
C LEU A 2 -13.80 -7.60 -5.27
N ALA A 3 -13.96 -8.90 -4.99
CA ALA A 3 -13.18 -9.60 -3.97
C ALA A 3 -11.66 -9.62 -4.28
N SER A 4 -11.28 -9.82 -5.54
CA SER A 4 -9.88 -9.77 -5.98
C SER A 4 -9.30 -8.37 -5.80
N VAL A 5 -10.00 -7.35 -6.32
CA VAL A 5 -9.63 -5.94 -6.19
C VAL A 5 -9.45 -5.54 -4.71
N ALA A 6 -10.44 -5.84 -3.86
CA ALA A 6 -10.39 -5.50 -2.44
C ALA A 6 -9.25 -6.23 -1.71
N ARG A 7 -9.04 -7.52 -1.99
CA ARG A 7 -7.96 -8.31 -1.39
C ARG A 7 -6.59 -7.71 -1.70
N TRP A 8 -6.32 -7.42 -2.97
CA TRP A 8 -5.03 -6.89 -3.38
C TRP A 8 -4.82 -5.44 -2.94
N ALA A 9 -5.87 -4.61 -2.96
CA ALA A 9 -5.86 -3.25 -2.40
C ALA A 9 -5.48 -3.25 -0.91
N LEU A 10 -6.06 -4.16 -0.12
CA LEU A 10 -5.73 -4.29 1.30
C LEU A 10 -4.30 -4.79 1.52
N ILE A 11 -3.88 -5.84 0.81
CA ILE A 11 -2.54 -6.42 0.98
C ILE A 11 -1.47 -5.37 0.65
N LEU A 12 -1.52 -4.77 -0.54
CA LEU A 12 -0.51 -3.80 -0.95
C LEU A 12 -0.63 -2.47 -0.19
N GLY A 13 -1.84 -2.06 0.20
CA GLY A 13 -2.04 -0.90 1.06
C GLY A 13 -1.40 -1.08 2.44
N ILE A 14 -1.58 -2.24 3.08
CA ILE A 14 -0.99 -2.55 4.39
C ILE A 14 0.54 -2.63 4.28
N VAL A 15 1.07 -3.30 3.25
CA VAL A 15 2.52 -3.40 3.03
C VAL A 15 3.12 -2.02 2.79
N GLY A 16 2.51 -1.20 1.92
CA GLY A 16 2.94 0.16 1.64
C GLY A 16 2.86 1.06 2.88
N PHE A 17 1.77 0.97 3.64
CA PHE A 17 1.60 1.70 4.90
C PHE A 17 2.72 1.37 5.88
N PHE A 18 2.95 0.09 6.19
CA PHE A 18 4.00 -0.30 7.14
C PHE A 18 5.40 0.06 6.64
N GLY A 19 5.68 -0.10 5.35
CA GLY A 19 6.95 0.31 4.76
C GLY A 19 7.24 1.81 4.94
N GLY A 20 6.27 2.68 4.64
CA GLY A 20 6.44 4.12 4.80
C GLY A 20 6.19 4.65 6.21
N PHE A 21 5.54 3.88 7.08
CA PHE A 21 5.32 4.25 8.48
C PHE A 21 6.54 3.87 9.33
N ILE A 22 6.97 2.61 9.25
CA ILE A 22 8.06 2.06 10.04
C ILE A 22 9.41 2.41 9.43
N GLY A 23 9.54 2.43 8.10
CA GLY A 23 10.80 2.72 7.42
C GLY A 23 11.48 3.99 7.93
N PRO A 24 10.80 5.15 7.94
CA PRO A 24 11.38 6.38 8.47
C PRO A 24 11.71 6.33 9.97
N ILE A 25 10.94 5.59 10.78
CA ILE A 25 11.26 5.41 12.21
C ILE A 25 12.59 4.69 12.39
N VAL A 26 12.91 3.73 11.52
CA VAL A 26 14.12 2.91 11.61
C VAL A 26 15.32 3.57 10.92
N PHE A 27 15.13 4.11 9.72
CA PHE A 27 16.23 4.54 8.86
C PHE A 27 16.51 6.05 8.89
N THR A 28 15.53 6.87 9.29
CA THR A 28 15.65 8.34 9.40
C THR A 28 14.95 8.86 10.66
N PRO A 29 15.34 8.39 11.86
CA PRO A 29 14.63 8.67 13.12
C PRO A 29 14.56 10.16 13.49
N GLU A 30 15.45 10.99 12.93
CA GLU A 30 15.48 12.44 13.07
C GLU A 30 14.34 13.15 12.31
N ALA A 31 13.67 12.46 11.38
CA ALA A 31 12.53 13.00 10.67
C ALA A 31 11.30 13.08 11.58
N ASN A 32 10.99 14.30 12.06
CA ASN A 32 9.86 14.58 12.97
C ASN A 32 8.49 14.06 12.49
N GLN A 33 8.33 13.83 11.19
CA GLN A 33 7.07 13.39 10.56
C GLN A 33 7.25 12.13 9.71
N GLY A 34 8.27 11.32 9.99
CA GLY A 34 8.53 10.08 9.26
C GLY A 34 7.29 9.22 8.99
N PRO A 35 6.44 8.93 9.99
CA PRO A 35 5.24 8.11 9.80
C PRO A 35 4.20 8.66 8.80
N LEU A 36 4.22 9.96 8.50
CA LEU A 36 3.27 10.57 7.55
C LEU A 36 3.47 10.06 6.13
N LEU A 37 4.68 9.60 5.78
CA LEU A 37 4.94 8.94 4.50
C LEU A 37 4.07 7.69 4.33
N GLY A 38 3.97 6.87 5.38
CA GLY A 38 3.09 5.70 5.45
C GLY A 38 1.62 6.04 5.28
N ILE A 39 1.17 7.07 5.99
CA ILE A 39 -0.24 7.46 6.09
C ILE A 39 -0.75 8.11 4.79
N PHE A 40 -0.01 9.07 4.25
CA PHE A 40 -0.50 9.92 3.16
C PHE A 40 0.00 9.50 1.78
N ILE A 41 1.08 8.72 1.69
CA ILE A 41 1.72 8.40 0.41
C ILE A 41 1.77 6.89 0.18
N THR A 42 2.63 6.15 0.88
CA THR A 42 2.92 4.76 0.50
C THR A 42 1.76 3.81 0.78
N GLY A 43 0.99 4.04 1.85
CA GLY A 43 -0.26 3.31 2.12
C GLY A 43 -1.31 3.53 1.02
N PRO A 44 -1.75 4.78 0.76
CA PRO A 44 -2.69 5.08 -0.33
C PRO A 44 -2.23 4.61 -1.71
N ILE A 45 -0.95 4.80 -2.05
CA ILE A 45 -0.38 4.28 -3.31
C ILE A 45 -0.48 2.76 -3.35
N GLY A 46 -0.17 2.07 -2.24
CA GLY A 46 -0.32 0.62 -2.13
C GLY A 46 -1.77 0.16 -2.36
N VAL A 47 -2.76 0.89 -1.84
CA VAL A 47 -4.19 0.59 -2.08
C VAL A 47 -4.53 0.72 -3.56
N VAL A 48 -4.12 1.82 -4.21
CA VAL A 48 -4.39 2.06 -5.64
C VAL A 48 -3.72 1.00 -6.51
N LEU A 49 -2.44 0.74 -6.29
CA LEU A 49 -1.70 -0.30 -7.02
C LEU A 49 -2.30 -1.68 -6.79
N GLY A 50 -2.70 -1.99 -5.56
CA GLY A 50 -3.38 -3.24 -5.23
C GLY A 50 -4.72 -3.40 -5.93
N ALA A 51 -5.53 -2.34 -6.01
CA ALA A 51 -6.77 -2.36 -6.76
C ALA A 51 -6.54 -2.65 -8.25
N VAL A 52 -5.52 -2.01 -8.84
CA VAL A 52 -5.12 -2.24 -10.24
C VAL A 52 -4.65 -3.68 -10.45
N VAL A 53 -3.78 -4.19 -9.58
CA VAL A 53 -3.30 -5.59 -9.63
C VAL A 53 -4.45 -6.57 -9.54
N GLY A 54 -5.36 -6.38 -8.58
CA GLY A 54 -6.52 -7.28 -8.42
C GLY A 54 -7.47 -7.25 -9.60
N LEU A 55 -7.63 -6.09 -10.25
CA LEU A 55 -8.40 -5.96 -11.49
C LEU A 55 -7.72 -6.69 -12.66
N VAL A 56 -6.43 -6.46 -12.88
CA VAL A 56 -5.67 -7.10 -13.98
C VAL A 56 -5.67 -8.62 -13.83
N LEU A 57 -5.46 -9.15 -12.62
CA LEU A 57 -5.52 -10.59 -12.36
C LEU A 57 -6.92 -11.17 -12.63
N ASP A 58 -7.98 -10.52 -12.14
CA ASP A 58 -9.35 -11.00 -12.39
C ASP A 58 -9.75 -10.93 -13.87
N LEU A 59 -9.19 -9.99 -14.65
CA LEU A 59 -9.39 -9.91 -16.10
C LEU A 59 -8.57 -10.94 -16.87
N ARG A 60 -7.37 -11.28 -16.38
CA ARG A 60 -6.51 -12.31 -16.99
C ARG A 60 -7.09 -13.71 -16.84
N ASP A 61 -7.76 -13.98 -15.73
CA ASP A 61 -8.30 -15.30 -15.39
C ASP A 61 -9.72 -15.54 -15.96
N ARG A 62 -10.24 -14.62 -16.78
CA ARG A 62 -11.50 -14.74 -17.54
C ARG A 62 -11.23 -15.08 -19.00
#